data_AF-A0A0Q7T389-F1
#
_entry.id   AF-A0A0Q7T389-F1
#
_cell.length_a   1.000
_cell.length_b   1.000
_cell.length_c   1.000
_cell.angle_alpha   90.00
_cell.angle_beta   90.00
_cell.angle_gamma   90.00
#
_symmetry.space_group_name_H-M   'P 1'
#
loop_
_entity.id
_entity.type
_entity.pdbx_description
1 polymer ?
#
loop_
_entity_poly.entity_id
_entity_poly.type
_entity_poly.pdbx_seq_one_letter_code
_entity_poly.pdbx_strand_id
1 'polypeptide(L)'
;MFALLDAYLDGFDQDDADVAWLAKRLTTASKSWPWRGTDPWPARIKAFELLTPSKAPGRLAAAVLGGKGDFRSILDEAGLTTEGRRIGGLGLAGFTAACETVRKLKAAQAVAAQERLIEWSGGSGTLAYPKAWPQFAGALFEPWGASEPARAHKTLIVDKAVAHAGDPRINRARWRPVEEVAGDAYAIILRWLTEASVRQFFDIVNETMTDRPDMWADRRKFWTRYLDADMISAAWVAFGSDGAARADRAAQRTGDKSLSMFGRLASGSGRSSQHAALIMKIGDLTIAEWSHNGKWNIWGRNDPKHPVLFRHNSRRLPDYDSSELMRAPTSGSHTTWWQSRVADIIKNETGLRP
;
A
#
# COMPACT_ATOMS: atom_id res chain seq x y z
N MET A 1 4.22 -43.65 12.56
CA MET A 1 5.06 -42.54 12.09
C MET A 1 4.27 -41.51 11.29
N PHE A 2 3.72 -41.87 10.13
CA PHE A 2 2.99 -40.95 9.23
C PHE A 2 1.97 -40.06 9.97
N ALA A 3 1.05 -40.66 10.72
CA ALA A 3 0.05 -39.90 11.50
C ALA A 3 0.66 -38.90 12.52
N LEU A 4 1.84 -39.18 13.07
CA LEU A 4 2.51 -38.25 13.98
C LEU A 4 3.20 -37.10 13.24
N LEU A 5 3.73 -37.35 12.03
CA LEU A 5 4.26 -36.30 11.17
C LEU A 5 3.13 -35.40 10.65
N ASP A 6 1.99 -36.00 10.32
CA ASP A 6 0.77 -35.30 9.96
C ASP A 6 0.29 -34.39 11.11
N ALA A 7 0.12 -34.95 12.32
CA ALA A 7 -0.26 -34.19 13.50
C ALA A 7 0.74 -33.07 13.85
N TYR A 8 2.04 -33.32 13.68
CA TYR A 8 3.08 -32.32 13.88
C TYR A 8 2.96 -31.14 12.89
N LEU A 9 2.68 -31.40 11.61
CA LEU A 9 2.46 -30.34 10.63
C LEU A 9 1.14 -29.59 10.87
N ASP A 10 0.08 -30.32 11.23
CA ASP A 10 -1.23 -29.74 11.51
C ASP A 10 -1.21 -28.83 12.76
N GLY A 11 -0.42 -29.19 13.77
CA GLY A 11 -0.22 -28.42 15.00
C GLY A 11 1.07 -27.61 15.05
N PHE A 12 1.73 -27.33 13.91
CA PHE A 12 3.04 -26.68 13.91
C PHE A 12 2.97 -25.28 14.52
N ASP A 13 3.81 -25.02 15.52
CA ASP A 13 4.14 -23.70 16.02
C ASP A 13 5.64 -23.69 16.36
N GLN A 14 6.39 -22.75 15.79
CA GLN A 14 7.84 -22.70 15.95
C GLN A 14 8.27 -22.29 17.36
N ASP A 15 7.40 -21.61 18.10
CA ASP A 15 7.66 -21.04 19.43
C ASP A 15 7.06 -21.92 20.55
N ASP A 16 6.36 -22.99 20.19
CA ASP A 16 5.73 -23.92 21.12
C ASP A 16 6.71 -25.02 21.59
N ALA A 17 6.83 -25.16 22.91
CA ALA A 17 7.74 -26.11 23.55
C ALA A 17 7.34 -27.59 23.32
N ASP A 18 6.05 -27.89 23.23
CA ASP A 18 5.52 -29.23 22.97
C ASP A 18 5.75 -29.61 21.50
N VAL A 19 5.60 -28.66 20.57
CA VAL A 19 5.96 -28.87 19.15
C VAL A 19 7.47 -29.12 19.03
N ALA A 20 8.31 -28.35 19.71
CA ALA A 20 9.75 -28.56 19.74
C ALA A 20 10.14 -29.92 20.36
N TRP A 21 9.45 -30.33 21.41
CA TRP A 21 9.63 -31.66 22.02
C TRP A 21 9.24 -32.78 21.05
N LEU A 22 8.08 -32.66 20.40
CA LEU A 22 7.58 -33.64 19.43
C LEU A 22 8.53 -33.75 18.23
N ALA A 23 9.05 -32.64 17.73
CA ALA A 23 10.04 -32.61 16.65
C ALA A 23 11.32 -33.40 16.99
N LYS A 24 11.82 -33.28 18.24
CA LYS A 24 12.97 -34.07 18.72
C LYS A 24 12.66 -35.58 18.78
N ARG A 25 11.46 -35.95 19.22
CA ARG A 25 11.01 -37.35 19.27
C ARG A 25 10.86 -37.94 17.87
N LEU A 26 10.24 -37.20 16.96
CA LEU A 26 10.11 -37.57 15.55
C LEU A 26 11.49 -37.68 14.86
N THR A 27 12.42 -36.79 15.18
CA THR A 27 13.80 -36.86 14.65
C THR A 27 14.48 -38.16 15.08
N THR A 28 14.33 -38.55 16.34
CA THR A 28 14.89 -39.82 16.84
C THR A 28 14.21 -41.02 16.19
N ALA A 29 12.88 -41.04 16.20
CA ALA A 29 12.10 -42.16 15.68
C ALA A 29 12.24 -42.32 14.16
N SER A 30 12.42 -41.24 13.40
CA SER A 30 12.60 -41.28 11.93
C SER A 30 13.90 -41.95 11.50
N LYS A 31 14.95 -41.94 12.34
CA LYS A 31 16.23 -42.61 12.05
C LYS A 31 16.11 -44.14 12.05
N SER A 32 15.26 -44.68 12.92
CA SER A 32 15.04 -46.12 13.06
C SER A 32 13.77 -46.62 12.39
N TRP A 33 13.01 -45.73 11.74
CA TRP A 33 11.77 -46.10 11.06
C TRP A 33 12.07 -46.83 9.75
N PRO A 34 11.42 -47.97 9.46
CA PRO A 34 11.66 -48.74 8.24
C PRO A 34 10.98 -48.09 7.02
N TRP A 35 11.56 -46.99 6.53
CA TRP A 35 11.09 -46.29 5.34
C TRP A 35 11.15 -47.16 4.09
N ARG A 36 10.09 -47.14 3.29
CA ARG A 36 10.08 -47.70 1.94
C ARG A 36 10.69 -46.70 0.98
N GLY A 37 11.28 -47.17 -0.12
CA GLY A 37 11.85 -46.30 -1.16
C GLY A 37 10.83 -45.34 -1.81
N THR A 38 9.54 -45.65 -1.71
CA THR A 38 8.43 -44.82 -2.20
C THR A 38 7.94 -43.80 -1.19
N ASP A 39 8.40 -43.85 0.06
CA ASP A 39 7.92 -42.93 1.10
C ASP A 39 8.54 -41.55 0.90
N PRO A 40 7.73 -40.47 0.80
CA PRO A 40 8.28 -39.14 0.50
C PRO A 40 8.98 -38.50 1.72
N TRP A 41 8.58 -38.88 2.93
CA TRP A 41 8.95 -38.19 4.17
C TRP A 41 10.46 -38.05 4.43
N PRO A 42 11.32 -39.06 4.20
CA PRO A 42 12.76 -38.90 4.38
C PRO A 42 13.33 -37.75 3.55
N ALA A 43 12.90 -37.63 2.29
CA ALA A 43 13.33 -36.55 1.41
C ALA A 43 12.77 -35.20 1.88
N ARG A 44 11.48 -35.13 2.24
CA ARG A 44 10.84 -33.90 2.74
C ARG A 44 11.50 -33.37 4.02
N ILE A 45 11.71 -34.25 5.00
CA ILE A 45 12.33 -33.92 6.29
C ILE A 45 13.73 -33.35 6.06
N LYS A 46 14.51 -33.96 5.16
CA LYS A 46 15.87 -33.51 4.84
C LYS A 46 15.86 -32.17 4.10
N ALA A 47 15.05 -32.04 3.05
CA ALA A 47 15.05 -30.88 2.17
C ALA A 47 14.65 -29.58 2.90
N PHE A 48 13.63 -29.67 3.77
CA PHE A 48 13.08 -28.50 4.46
C PHE A 48 13.50 -28.42 5.93
N GLU A 49 14.35 -29.32 6.41
CA GLU A 49 14.66 -29.48 7.85
C GLU A 49 13.38 -29.50 8.70
N LEU A 50 12.32 -30.22 8.25
CA LEU A 50 10.95 -30.11 8.79
C LEU A 50 10.86 -30.35 10.30
N LEU A 51 11.72 -31.22 10.84
CA LEU A 51 11.75 -31.57 12.27
C LEU A 51 12.69 -30.67 13.09
N THR A 52 13.08 -29.52 12.55
CA THR A 52 13.75 -28.43 13.26
C THR A 52 12.88 -27.18 13.18
N PRO A 53 11.95 -26.96 14.15
CA PRO A 53 10.96 -25.90 14.07
C PRO A 53 11.54 -24.50 13.83
N SER A 54 12.71 -24.20 14.40
CA SER A 54 13.40 -22.92 14.21
C SER A 54 14.01 -22.70 12.83
N LYS A 55 14.13 -23.74 12.00
CA LYS A 55 14.72 -23.66 10.66
C LYS A 55 13.72 -23.94 9.54
N ALA A 56 12.73 -24.80 9.78
CA ALA A 56 11.77 -25.21 8.76
C ALA A 56 11.07 -24.03 8.06
N PRO A 57 10.62 -22.96 8.77
CA PRO A 57 10.05 -21.78 8.14
C PRO A 57 11.01 -21.09 7.16
N GLY A 58 12.27 -20.90 7.55
CA GLY A 58 13.29 -20.27 6.71
C GLY A 58 13.65 -21.12 5.49
N ARG A 59 13.68 -22.45 5.63
CA ARG A 59 13.89 -23.37 4.49
C ARG A 59 12.74 -23.34 3.51
N LEU A 60 11.50 -23.35 4.00
CA LEU A 60 10.31 -23.21 3.17
C LEU A 60 10.31 -21.86 2.44
N ALA A 61 10.58 -20.77 3.16
CA ALA A 61 10.70 -19.42 2.60
C ALA A 61 11.72 -19.36 1.46
N ALA A 62 12.93 -19.87 1.70
CA ALA A 62 14.00 -19.87 0.70
C ALA A 62 13.66 -20.72 -0.52
N ALA A 63 13.08 -21.91 -0.30
CA ALA A 63 12.65 -22.80 -1.37
C ALA A 63 11.57 -22.14 -2.24
N VAL A 64 10.58 -21.51 -1.60
CA VAL A 64 9.56 -20.74 -2.30
C VAL A 64 10.25 -19.60 -3.04
N LEU A 65 10.83 -18.59 -2.38
CA LEU A 65 11.42 -17.41 -3.04
C LEU A 65 12.43 -17.71 -4.16
N GLY A 66 13.25 -18.77 -4.04
CA GLY A 66 14.23 -19.17 -5.04
C GLY A 66 13.75 -20.19 -6.07
N GLY A 67 12.55 -20.75 -5.90
CA GLY A 67 12.02 -21.83 -6.72
C GLY A 67 11.58 -21.36 -8.11
N LYS A 68 11.69 -22.26 -9.09
CA LYS A 68 11.08 -22.11 -10.42
C LYS A 68 9.77 -22.89 -10.45
N GLY A 69 8.69 -22.27 -10.92
CA GLY A 69 7.36 -22.89 -11.01
C GLY A 69 6.42 -22.51 -9.87
N ASP A 70 5.26 -23.17 -9.85
CA ASP A 70 4.15 -22.92 -8.92
C ASP A 70 4.60 -23.11 -7.46
N PHE A 71 4.37 -22.10 -6.62
CA PHE A 71 4.69 -22.17 -5.20
C PHE A 71 3.96 -23.33 -4.51
N ARG A 72 2.77 -23.74 -4.98
CA ARG A 72 1.99 -24.84 -4.41
C ARG A 72 2.72 -26.17 -4.50
N SER A 73 3.42 -26.43 -5.60
CA SER A 73 4.23 -27.65 -5.73
C SER A 73 5.35 -27.70 -4.69
N ILE A 74 5.96 -26.56 -4.37
CA ILE A 74 6.97 -26.46 -3.31
C ILE A 74 6.34 -26.71 -1.93
N LEU A 75 5.13 -26.20 -1.68
CA LEU A 75 4.39 -26.51 -0.45
C LEU A 75 4.06 -28.01 -0.35
N ASP A 76 3.70 -28.66 -1.46
CA ASP A 76 3.45 -30.11 -1.52
C ASP A 76 4.72 -30.92 -1.23
N GLU A 77 5.86 -30.50 -1.77
CA GLU A 77 7.18 -31.06 -1.46
C GLU A 77 7.54 -30.89 0.03
N ALA A 78 7.08 -29.82 0.68
CA ALA A 78 7.24 -29.63 2.12
C ALA A 78 6.24 -30.42 2.98
N GLY A 79 5.27 -31.11 2.36
CA GLY A 79 4.24 -31.88 3.07
C GLY A 79 2.97 -31.11 3.40
N LEU A 80 2.80 -29.89 2.89
CA LEU A 80 1.60 -29.08 3.03
C LEU A 80 0.61 -29.39 1.89
N THR A 81 0.19 -30.64 1.81
CA THR A 81 -0.58 -31.19 0.68
C THR A 81 -2.09 -30.92 0.75
N THR A 82 -2.56 -30.25 1.79
CA THR A 82 -3.97 -29.87 1.97
C THR A 82 -4.07 -28.36 2.16
N GLU A 83 -5.21 -27.77 1.82
CA GLU A 83 -5.40 -26.33 1.98
C GLU A 83 -5.22 -25.89 3.44
N GLY A 84 -5.75 -26.67 4.38
CA GLY A 84 -5.58 -26.41 5.82
C GLY A 84 -4.12 -26.34 6.26
N ARG A 85 -3.26 -27.24 5.76
CA ARG A 85 -1.81 -27.21 6.07
C ARG A 85 -1.10 -26.03 5.40
N ARG A 86 -1.49 -25.67 4.19
CA ARG A 86 -0.89 -24.54 3.45
C ARG A 86 -1.11 -23.22 4.17
N ILE A 87 -2.28 -23.03 4.78
CA ILE A 87 -2.58 -21.84 5.59
C ILE A 87 -2.32 -22.04 7.09
N GLY A 88 -1.90 -23.24 7.50
CA GLY A 88 -1.60 -23.61 8.87
C GLY A 88 -0.28 -23.03 9.38
N GLY A 89 0.17 -23.50 10.54
CA GLY A 89 1.28 -22.88 11.27
C GLY A 89 2.61 -22.84 10.51
N LEU A 90 3.03 -23.94 9.88
CA LEU A 90 4.26 -23.94 9.07
C LEU A 90 4.13 -23.04 7.83
N GLY A 91 2.96 -23.02 7.19
CA GLY A 91 2.69 -22.14 6.06
C GLY A 91 2.77 -20.66 6.43
N LEU A 92 2.13 -20.28 7.53
CA LEU A 92 2.18 -18.92 8.08
C LEU A 92 3.61 -18.53 8.49
N ALA A 93 4.31 -19.39 9.23
CA ALA A 93 5.68 -19.12 9.66
C ALA A 93 6.63 -18.99 8.47
N GLY A 94 6.50 -19.86 7.46
CA GLY A 94 7.27 -19.80 6.23
C GLY A 94 6.99 -18.53 5.43
N PHE A 95 5.72 -18.14 5.27
CA PHE A 95 5.35 -16.90 4.60
C PHE A 95 5.90 -15.66 5.33
N THR A 96 5.83 -15.65 6.65
CA THR A 96 6.39 -14.59 7.50
C THR A 96 7.91 -14.50 7.32
N ALA A 97 8.63 -15.63 7.37
CA ALA A 97 10.07 -15.67 7.13
C ALA A 97 10.46 -15.21 5.71
N ALA A 98 9.63 -15.50 4.71
CA ALA A 98 9.82 -15.01 3.35
C ALA A 98 9.63 -13.49 3.27
N CYS A 99 8.61 -12.94 3.94
CA CYS A 99 8.42 -11.49 4.05
C CYS A 99 9.65 -10.81 4.66
N GLU A 100 10.16 -11.33 5.79
CA GLU A 100 11.36 -10.81 6.46
C GLU A 100 12.63 -10.89 5.58
N THR A 101 12.69 -11.85 4.67
CA THR A 101 13.78 -11.94 3.68
C THR A 101 13.64 -10.86 2.61
N VAL A 102 12.43 -10.67 2.07
CA VAL A 102 12.17 -9.69 1.00
C VAL A 102 12.28 -8.26 1.49
N ARG A 103 11.87 -7.96 2.73
CA ARG A 103 12.06 -6.64 3.39
C ARG A 103 13.49 -6.12 3.34
N LYS A 104 14.46 -7.05 3.39
CA LYS A 104 15.90 -6.73 3.41
C LYS A 104 16.48 -6.46 2.02
N LEU A 105 15.76 -6.83 0.96
CA LEU A 105 16.15 -6.55 -0.41
C LEU A 105 16.01 -5.05 -0.72
N LYS A 106 16.69 -4.59 -1.76
CA LYS A 106 16.69 -3.18 -2.17
C LYS A 106 16.29 -3.02 -3.63
N ALA A 107 15.38 -2.08 -3.87
CA ALA A 107 14.97 -1.66 -5.19
C ALA A 107 14.65 -2.83 -6.14
N ALA A 108 15.20 -2.81 -7.36
CA ALA A 108 14.97 -3.80 -8.40
C ALA A 108 15.25 -5.26 -7.98
N GLN A 109 16.13 -5.49 -6.99
CA GLN A 109 16.41 -6.85 -6.50
C GLN A 109 15.19 -7.48 -5.81
N ALA A 110 14.25 -6.68 -5.32
CA ALA A 110 13.05 -7.16 -4.63
C ALA A 110 11.96 -7.63 -5.59
N VAL A 111 11.96 -7.19 -6.86
CA VAL A 111 10.82 -7.35 -7.79
C VAL A 111 10.38 -8.81 -7.92
N ALA A 112 11.28 -9.70 -8.34
CA ALA A 112 10.94 -11.11 -8.55
C ALA A 112 10.48 -11.80 -7.24
N ALA A 113 11.07 -11.44 -6.11
CA ALA A 113 10.70 -12.00 -4.82
C ALA A 113 9.33 -11.48 -4.32
N GLN A 114 9.02 -10.21 -4.60
CA GLN A 114 7.72 -9.59 -4.32
C GLN A 114 6.61 -10.21 -5.17
N GLU A 115 6.83 -10.43 -6.47
CA GLU A 115 5.88 -11.12 -7.35
C GLU A 115 5.55 -12.51 -6.82
N ARG A 116 6.58 -13.28 -6.45
CA ARG A 116 6.41 -14.59 -5.82
C ARG A 116 5.67 -14.56 -4.48
N LEU A 117 5.95 -13.57 -3.63
CA LEU A 117 5.22 -13.38 -2.38
C LEU A 117 3.74 -13.05 -2.64
N ILE A 118 3.45 -12.23 -3.65
CA ILE A 118 2.08 -11.87 -4.02
C ILE A 118 1.31 -13.10 -4.49
N GLU A 119 1.93 -13.94 -5.32
CA GLU A 119 1.34 -15.20 -5.74
C GLU A 119 1.01 -16.10 -4.52
N TRP A 120 2.00 -16.34 -3.66
CA TRP A 120 1.83 -17.15 -2.44
C TRP A 120 0.78 -16.56 -1.48
N SER A 121 0.68 -15.24 -1.39
CA SER A 121 -0.27 -14.54 -0.53
C SER A 121 -1.74 -14.68 -0.94
N GLY A 122 -2.04 -15.34 -2.07
CA GLY A 122 -3.39 -15.45 -2.64
C GLY A 122 -3.61 -14.63 -3.91
N GLY A 123 -2.54 -14.27 -4.62
CA GLY A 123 -2.63 -13.52 -5.89
C GLY A 123 -3.28 -12.14 -5.70
N SER A 124 -4.25 -11.79 -6.54
CA SER A 124 -4.97 -10.50 -6.47
C SER A 124 -6.05 -10.42 -5.38
N GLY A 125 -6.32 -11.51 -4.65
CA GLY A 125 -7.32 -11.59 -3.60
C GLY A 125 -6.85 -11.07 -2.23
N THR A 126 -7.66 -11.32 -1.20
CA THR A 126 -7.28 -11.04 0.20
C THR A 126 -6.07 -11.88 0.61
N LEU A 127 -5.26 -11.35 1.53
CA LEU A 127 -4.11 -12.05 2.07
C LEU A 127 -4.52 -13.37 2.74
N ALA A 128 -3.95 -14.48 2.29
CA ALA A 128 -4.16 -15.83 2.87
C ALA A 128 -3.66 -15.94 4.33
N TYR A 129 -2.72 -15.07 4.73
CA TYR A 129 -2.11 -15.02 6.05
C TYR A 129 -2.35 -13.69 6.77
N PRO A 130 -3.59 -13.36 7.23
CA PRO A 130 -3.88 -12.06 7.84
C PRO A 130 -2.98 -11.69 9.03
N LYS A 131 -2.51 -12.69 9.80
CA LYS A 131 -1.59 -12.48 10.93
C LYS A 131 -0.21 -11.96 10.51
N ALA A 132 0.20 -12.23 9.27
CA ALA A 132 1.48 -11.77 8.70
C ALA A 132 1.35 -10.43 7.96
N TRP A 133 0.20 -9.74 8.08
CA TRP A 133 -0.05 -8.48 7.38
C TRP A 133 1.06 -7.43 7.55
N PRO A 134 1.53 -7.08 8.77
CA PRO A 134 2.58 -6.09 8.91
C PRO A 134 3.89 -6.48 8.22
N GLN A 135 4.32 -7.73 8.32
CA GLN A 135 5.52 -8.22 7.66
C GLN A 135 5.35 -8.21 6.13
N PHE A 136 4.18 -8.58 5.63
CA PHE A 136 3.88 -8.56 4.21
C PHE A 136 3.87 -7.13 3.66
N ALA A 137 3.23 -6.18 4.33
CA ALA A 137 3.30 -4.77 3.96
C ALA A 137 4.74 -4.24 3.96
N GLY A 138 5.53 -4.59 5.00
CA GLY A 138 6.97 -4.37 5.02
C GLY A 138 7.65 -4.86 3.76
N ALA A 139 7.41 -6.12 3.39
CA ALA A 139 8.01 -6.77 2.24
C ALA A 139 7.63 -6.12 0.91
N LEU A 140 6.43 -5.53 0.80
CA LEU A 140 5.97 -4.82 -0.39
C LEU A 140 6.63 -3.45 -0.55
N PHE A 141 6.79 -2.68 0.53
CA PHE A 141 7.12 -1.26 0.43
C PHE A 141 8.54 -0.89 0.87
N GLU A 142 9.10 -1.49 1.94
CA GLU A 142 10.42 -1.12 2.48
C GLU A 142 11.59 -1.21 1.48
N PRO A 143 11.60 -2.15 0.50
CA PRO A 143 12.65 -2.16 -0.52
C PRO A 143 12.74 -0.87 -1.36
N TRP A 144 11.69 -0.06 -1.35
CA TRP A 144 11.53 1.15 -2.18
C TRP A 144 11.67 2.46 -1.40
N GLY A 145 12.23 2.43 -0.18
CA GLY A 145 12.38 3.64 0.64
C GLY A 145 13.18 4.76 -0.04
N ALA A 146 14.20 4.41 -0.82
CA ALA A 146 15.12 5.36 -1.48
C ALA A 146 15.02 5.36 -3.02
N SER A 147 14.06 4.64 -3.61
CA SER A 147 13.96 4.51 -5.07
C SER A 147 12.53 4.16 -5.48
N GLU A 148 12.14 4.54 -6.69
CA GLU A 148 10.81 4.20 -7.23
C GLU A 148 10.83 2.91 -8.05
N PRO A 149 9.83 2.01 -7.88
CA PRO A 149 9.65 0.88 -8.78
C PRO A 149 9.16 1.33 -10.15
N ALA A 150 9.35 0.46 -11.15
CA ALA A 150 8.67 0.60 -12.43
C ALA A 150 7.14 0.67 -12.22
N ARG A 151 6.46 1.50 -13.02
CA ARG A 151 5.02 1.80 -12.85
C ARG A 151 4.16 0.54 -12.68
N ALA A 152 4.35 -0.46 -13.55
CA ALA A 152 3.57 -1.70 -13.50
C ALA A 152 3.72 -2.43 -12.16
N HIS A 153 4.95 -2.49 -11.63
CA HIS A 153 5.24 -3.10 -10.34
C HIS A 153 4.69 -2.28 -9.17
N LYS A 154 4.80 -0.95 -9.24
CA LYS A 154 4.19 -0.01 -8.26
C LYS A 154 2.69 -0.27 -8.14
N THR A 155 1.98 -0.32 -9.26
CA THR A 155 0.54 -0.61 -9.31
C THR A 155 0.24 -1.99 -8.72
N LEU A 156 1.00 -3.02 -9.08
CA LEU A 156 0.81 -4.38 -8.56
C LEU A 156 0.87 -4.44 -7.03
N ILE A 157 1.92 -3.88 -6.41
CA ILE A 157 2.11 -3.96 -4.95
C ILE A 157 1.12 -3.07 -4.18
N VAL A 158 0.77 -1.90 -4.72
CA VAL A 158 -0.25 -1.01 -4.14
C VAL A 158 -1.63 -1.66 -4.20
N ASP A 159 -2.03 -2.18 -5.37
CA ASP A 159 -3.33 -2.83 -5.55
C ASP A 159 -3.47 -4.06 -4.65
N LYS A 160 -2.41 -4.85 -4.49
CA LYS A 160 -2.42 -5.98 -3.57
C LYS A 160 -2.67 -5.54 -2.12
N ALA A 161 -1.95 -4.52 -1.66
CA ALA A 161 -2.10 -4.00 -0.30
C ALA A 161 -3.51 -3.43 -0.06
N VAL A 162 -4.01 -2.62 -1.00
CA VAL A 162 -5.34 -2.02 -0.93
C VAL A 162 -6.45 -3.07 -1.05
N ALA A 163 -6.27 -4.14 -1.83
CA ALA A 163 -7.23 -5.24 -1.90
C ALA A 163 -7.43 -5.95 -0.55
N HIS A 164 -6.38 -6.01 0.29
CA HIS A 164 -6.46 -6.61 1.61
C HIS A 164 -6.95 -5.62 2.70
N ALA A 165 -6.31 -4.45 2.79
CA ALA A 165 -6.49 -3.53 3.92
C ALA A 165 -7.30 -2.27 3.58
N GLY A 166 -7.65 -2.06 2.31
CA GLY A 166 -8.21 -0.79 1.82
C GLY A 166 -7.17 0.34 1.78
N ASP A 167 -7.58 1.53 1.34
CA ASP A 167 -6.70 2.71 1.30
C ASP A 167 -6.29 3.12 2.73
N PRO A 168 -4.99 3.24 3.06
CA PRO A 168 -4.49 3.59 4.39
C PRO A 168 -4.93 4.96 4.89
N ARG A 169 -5.30 5.87 3.98
CA ARG A 169 -5.76 7.22 4.30
C ARG A 169 -7.19 7.23 4.85
N ILE A 170 -8.00 6.23 4.47
CA ILE A 170 -9.39 6.03 4.90
C ILE A 170 -9.47 4.96 5.99
N ASN A 171 -8.83 3.80 5.79
CA ASN A 171 -8.94 2.61 6.63
C ASN A 171 -7.80 2.48 7.64
N ARG A 172 -7.49 3.56 8.39
CA ARG A 172 -6.37 3.59 9.34
C ARG A 172 -6.34 2.42 10.32
N ALA A 173 -7.51 1.95 10.79
CA ALA A 173 -7.58 0.82 11.72
C ALA A 173 -6.97 -0.48 11.17
N ARG A 174 -7.09 -0.76 9.87
CA ARG A 174 -6.49 -1.94 9.23
C ARG A 174 -4.99 -1.81 9.00
N TRP A 175 -4.48 -0.58 9.02
CA TRP A 175 -3.07 -0.27 8.78
C TRP A 175 -2.28 -0.01 10.06
N ARG A 176 -2.95 0.17 11.21
CA ARG A 176 -2.29 0.36 12.51
C ARG A 176 -1.21 -0.69 12.82
N PRO A 177 -1.43 -2.00 12.59
CA PRO A 177 -0.36 -2.99 12.82
C PRO A 177 0.88 -2.76 11.94
N VAL A 178 0.67 -2.26 10.70
CA VAL A 178 1.78 -1.91 9.80
C VAL A 178 2.51 -0.68 10.32
N GLU A 179 1.79 0.34 10.77
CA GLU A 179 2.39 1.54 11.37
C GLU A 179 3.26 1.18 12.59
N GLU A 180 2.81 0.22 13.42
CA GLU A 180 3.53 -0.22 14.63
C GLU A 180 4.75 -1.12 14.34
N VAL A 181 4.67 -2.01 13.34
CA VAL A 181 5.69 -3.06 13.08
C VAL A 181 6.57 -2.77 11.86
N ALA A 182 6.06 -2.01 10.88
CA ALA A 182 6.67 -1.71 9.60
C ALA A 182 6.37 -0.24 9.19
N GLY A 183 6.65 0.69 10.10
CA GLY A 183 6.31 2.12 9.94
C GLY A 183 6.85 2.75 8.65
N ASP A 184 8.04 2.34 8.21
CA ASP A 184 8.62 2.78 6.94
C ASP A 184 7.77 2.37 5.74
N ALA A 185 7.24 1.14 5.73
CA ALA A 185 6.29 0.71 4.69
C ALA A 185 5.03 1.57 4.68
N TYR A 186 4.49 1.89 5.85
CA TYR A 186 3.31 2.77 5.97
C TYR A 186 3.60 4.17 5.42
N ALA A 187 4.76 4.74 5.73
CA ALA A 187 5.18 6.04 5.21
C ALA A 187 5.34 6.03 3.67
N ILE A 188 5.95 4.98 3.11
CA ILE A 188 6.17 4.85 1.66
C ILE A 188 4.84 4.79 0.89
N ILE A 189 3.89 3.94 1.32
CA ILE A 189 2.60 3.88 0.63
C ILE A 189 1.82 5.19 0.75
N LEU A 190 1.87 5.87 1.91
CA LEU A 190 1.23 7.18 2.07
C LEU A 190 1.84 8.24 1.14
N ARG A 191 3.17 8.27 0.99
CA ARG A 191 3.86 9.15 0.04
C ARG A 191 3.37 8.88 -1.39
N TRP A 192 3.36 7.61 -1.80
CA TRP A 192 2.92 7.24 -3.16
C TRP A 192 1.46 7.58 -3.45
N LEU A 193 0.57 7.35 -2.49
CA LEU A 193 -0.84 7.70 -2.65
C LEU A 193 -1.06 9.21 -2.65
N THR A 194 -0.24 9.96 -1.91
CA THR A 194 -0.22 11.43 -1.92
C THR A 194 0.23 11.95 -3.29
N GLU A 195 1.34 11.44 -3.82
CA GLU A 195 1.80 11.75 -5.18
C GLU A 195 0.74 11.42 -6.23
N ALA A 196 0.11 10.24 -6.11
CA ALA A 196 -0.93 9.81 -7.03
C ALA A 196 -2.12 10.78 -7.03
N SER A 197 -2.57 11.24 -5.85
CA SER A 197 -3.65 12.24 -5.76
C SER A 197 -3.27 13.58 -6.38
N VAL A 198 -2.07 14.10 -6.13
CA VAL A 198 -1.63 15.37 -6.75
C VAL A 198 -1.58 15.23 -8.27
N ARG A 199 -0.95 14.16 -8.79
CA ARG A 199 -0.84 13.91 -10.23
C ARG A 199 -2.21 13.70 -10.88
N GLN A 200 -3.08 12.92 -10.24
CA GLN A 200 -4.43 12.66 -10.70
C GLN A 200 -5.24 13.95 -10.86
N PHE A 201 -5.16 14.86 -9.88
CA PHE A 201 -5.82 16.16 -9.99
C PHE A 201 -5.35 16.90 -11.24
N PHE A 202 -4.04 17.00 -11.44
CA PHE A 202 -3.50 17.71 -12.60
C PHE A 202 -3.83 17.07 -13.93
N ASP A 203 -3.85 15.74 -14.01
CA ASP A 203 -4.13 15.00 -15.24
C ASP A 203 -5.61 15.11 -15.62
N ILE A 204 -6.53 14.90 -14.68
CA ILE A 204 -7.97 15.00 -14.93
C ILE A 204 -8.38 16.43 -15.29
N VAL A 205 -7.82 17.44 -14.61
CA VAL A 205 -8.14 18.84 -14.92
C VAL A 205 -7.59 19.24 -16.30
N ASN A 206 -6.41 18.75 -16.70
CA ASN A 206 -5.82 19.04 -18.01
C ASN A 206 -6.70 18.55 -19.18
N GLU A 207 -7.44 17.46 -18.99
CA GLU A 207 -8.41 16.97 -19.98
C GLU A 207 -9.66 17.86 -20.10
N THR A 208 -9.94 18.69 -19.10
CA THR A 208 -11.15 19.52 -19.03
C THR A 208 -10.92 21.00 -19.29
N MET A 209 -9.69 21.49 -19.11
CA MET A 209 -9.35 22.90 -19.21
C MET A 209 -8.47 23.18 -20.41
N THR A 210 -9.08 23.24 -21.59
CA THR A 210 -8.41 23.48 -22.87
C THR A 210 -8.10 24.95 -23.14
N ASP A 211 -8.79 25.86 -22.49
CA ASP A 211 -8.83 27.27 -22.92
C ASP A 211 -7.64 28.10 -22.41
N ARG A 212 -6.94 27.64 -21.36
CA ARG A 212 -5.79 28.32 -20.73
C ARG A 212 -4.72 27.33 -20.25
N PRO A 213 -4.07 26.60 -21.17
CA PRO A 213 -3.10 25.54 -20.84
C PRO A 213 -1.83 26.07 -20.17
N ASP A 214 -1.43 27.31 -20.50
CA ASP A 214 -0.29 28.02 -19.93
C ASP A 214 -0.41 28.20 -18.41
N MET A 215 -1.54 28.72 -17.95
CA MET A 215 -1.80 28.92 -16.52
C MET A 215 -1.81 27.60 -15.75
N TRP A 216 -2.28 26.52 -16.37
CA TRP A 216 -2.33 25.21 -15.72
C TRP A 216 -0.96 24.55 -15.59
N ALA A 217 -0.13 24.69 -16.63
CA ALA A 217 1.25 24.22 -16.62
C ALA A 217 2.06 24.88 -15.49
N ASP A 218 1.86 26.18 -15.26
CA ASP A 218 2.52 26.91 -14.17
C ASP A 218 2.10 26.41 -12.78
N ARG A 219 0.79 26.14 -12.58
CA ARG A 219 0.29 25.59 -11.32
C ARG A 219 0.81 24.17 -11.07
N ARG A 220 0.78 23.31 -12.09
CA ARG A 220 1.36 21.96 -12.03
C ARG A 220 2.81 22.05 -11.62
N LYS A 221 3.61 22.86 -12.32
CA LYS A 221 5.04 23.07 -12.03
C LYS A 221 5.27 23.57 -10.60
N PHE A 222 4.46 24.50 -10.12
CA PHE A 222 4.58 25.04 -8.77
C PHE A 222 4.35 23.96 -7.71
N TRP A 223 3.23 23.25 -7.77
CA TRP A 223 2.87 22.24 -6.76
C TRP A 223 3.72 20.99 -6.86
N THR A 224 4.15 20.60 -8.06
CA THR A 224 5.08 19.48 -8.25
C THR A 224 6.43 19.74 -7.57
N ARG A 225 6.91 20.98 -7.46
CA ARG A 225 8.14 21.27 -6.70
C ARG A 225 8.01 20.96 -5.20
N TYR A 226 6.86 21.28 -4.60
CA TYR A 226 6.60 20.92 -3.20
C TYR A 226 6.42 19.40 -3.02
N LEU A 227 5.81 18.74 -4.02
CA LEU A 227 5.67 17.29 -4.02
C LEU A 227 7.03 16.60 -4.10
N ASP A 228 7.86 16.98 -5.08
CA ASP A 228 9.17 16.38 -5.34
C ASP A 228 10.18 16.65 -4.19
N ALA A 229 9.94 17.70 -3.40
CA ALA A 229 10.70 18.00 -2.19
C ALA A 229 10.15 17.33 -0.92
N ASP A 230 9.22 16.37 -1.04
CA ASP A 230 8.54 15.67 0.06
C ASP A 230 7.87 16.61 1.09
N MET A 231 7.51 17.83 0.69
CA MET A 231 6.90 18.84 1.57
C MET A 231 5.38 18.70 1.67
N ILE A 232 4.76 17.95 0.76
CA ILE A 232 3.33 17.61 0.81
C ILE A 232 3.17 16.31 1.59
N SER A 233 2.77 16.40 2.86
CA SER A 233 2.65 15.24 3.75
C SER A 233 1.37 14.42 3.53
N ALA A 234 0.35 15.04 2.92
CA ALA A 234 -0.90 14.39 2.57
C ALA A 234 -1.61 15.14 1.45
N ALA A 235 -2.25 14.42 0.53
CA ALA A 235 -3.10 15.00 -0.50
C ALA A 235 -4.35 14.17 -0.76
N TRP A 236 -5.45 14.85 -1.04
CA TRP A 236 -6.73 14.27 -1.40
C TRP A 236 -7.41 15.13 -2.46
N VAL A 237 -7.93 14.49 -3.50
CA VAL A 237 -8.67 15.20 -4.55
C VAL A 237 -10.15 15.07 -4.29
N ALA A 238 -10.89 16.16 -4.44
CA ALA A 238 -12.33 16.17 -4.47
C ALA A 238 -12.80 16.57 -5.88
N PHE A 239 -13.54 15.69 -6.56
CA PHE A 239 -14.06 15.94 -7.91
C PHE A 239 -15.56 16.22 -7.90
N GLY A 240 -16.00 17.16 -8.74
CA GLY A 240 -17.37 17.22 -9.21
C GLY A 240 -17.72 15.99 -10.08
N SER A 241 -19.00 15.83 -10.42
CA SER A 241 -19.50 14.62 -11.10
C SER A 241 -18.74 14.27 -12.39
N ASP A 242 -18.35 15.27 -13.18
CA ASP A 242 -17.69 15.02 -14.48
C ASP A 242 -16.22 14.63 -14.31
N GLY A 243 -15.53 15.25 -13.36
CA GLY A 243 -14.15 14.88 -12.99
C GLY A 243 -14.10 13.47 -12.40
N ALA A 244 -15.06 13.14 -11.54
CA ALA A 244 -15.17 11.81 -10.95
C ALA A 244 -15.42 10.73 -12.00
N ALA A 245 -16.33 10.98 -12.96
CA ALA A 245 -16.58 10.03 -14.04
C ALA A 245 -15.35 9.81 -14.93
N ARG A 246 -14.52 10.84 -15.15
CA ARG A 246 -13.24 10.72 -15.87
C ARG A 246 -12.23 9.91 -15.08
N ALA A 247 -12.07 10.19 -13.79
CA ALA A 247 -11.20 9.45 -12.88
C ALA A 247 -11.57 7.95 -12.83
N ASP A 248 -12.86 7.64 -12.69
CA ASP A 248 -13.37 6.27 -12.70
C ASP A 248 -13.06 5.57 -14.04
N ARG A 249 -13.23 6.24 -15.19
CA ARG A 249 -12.86 5.68 -16.51
C ARG A 249 -11.34 5.49 -16.66
N ALA A 250 -10.54 6.41 -16.14
CA ALA A 250 -9.08 6.30 -16.16
C ALA A 250 -8.59 5.10 -15.34
N ALA A 251 -9.18 4.88 -14.16
CA ALA A 251 -8.93 3.70 -13.33
C ALA A 251 -9.27 2.41 -14.09
N GLN A 252 -10.44 2.35 -14.74
CA GLN A 252 -10.85 1.19 -15.54
C GLN A 252 -9.91 0.91 -16.71
N ARG A 253 -9.48 1.94 -17.44
CA ARG A 253 -8.62 1.80 -18.62
C ARG A 253 -7.19 1.37 -18.26
N THR A 254 -6.68 1.83 -17.12
CA THR A 254 -5.28 1.59 -16.71
C THR A 254 -5.15 0.40 -15.77
N GLY A 255 -6.25 -0.07 -15.18
CA GLY A 255 -6.25 -1.06 -14.10
C GLY A 255 -5.83 -0.49 -12.74
N ASP A 256 -5.41 0.78 -12.68
CA ASP A 256 -4.91 1.42 -11.47
C ASP A 256 -6.07 1.87 -10.58
N LYS A 257 -6.38 1.08 -9.55
CA LYS A 257 -7.51 1.35 -8.65
C LYS A 257 -7.26 2.58 -7.78
N SER A 258 -6.01 3.00 -7.58
CA SER A 258 -5.72 4.22 -6.80
C SER A 258 -6.34 5.47 -7.43
N LEU A 259 -6.53 5.48 -8.76
CA LEU A 259 -7.23 6.53 -9.48
C LEU A 259 -8.75 6.57 -9.21
N SER A 260 -9.33 5.57 -8.57
CA SER A 260 -10.73 5.60 -8.12
C SER A 260 -10.89 6.11 -6.69
N MET A 261 -9.78 6.46 -6.01
CA MET A 261 -9.77 6.91 -4.61
C MET A 261 -9.70 8.44 -4.54
N PHE A 262 -10.88 9.07 -4.51
CA PHE A 262 -11.05 10.52 -4.42
C PHE A 262 -12.36 10.86 -3.69
N GLY A 263 -12.46 12.08 -3.17
CA GLY A 263 -13.70 12.63 -2.61
C GLY A 263 -14.62 13.20 -3.69
N ARG A 264 -15.89 13.38 -3.37
CA ARG A 264 -16.90 13.98 -4.25
C ARG A 264 -17.32 15.36 -3.78
N LEU A 265 -17.39 16.32 -4.69
CA LEU A 265 -17.86 17.68 -4.43
C LEU A 265 -19.37 17.77 -4.61
N ALA A 266 -20.05 18.48 -3.71
CA ALA A 266 -21.45 18.87 -3.90
C ALA A 266 -21.58 19.88 -5.04
N SER A 267 -22.65 19.76 -5.83
CA SER A 267 -23.09 20.82 -6.73
C SER A 267 -23.68 21.99 -5.92
N GLY A 268 -23.36 23.23 -6.30
CA GLY A 268 -23.82 24.43 -5.59
C GLY A 268 -22.71 25.48 -5.37
N SER A 269 -23.05 26.61 -4.76
CA SER A 269 -22.11 27.71 -4.46
C SER A 269 -21.32 28.24 -5.68
N GLY A 270 -21.94 28.28 -6.86
CA GLY A 270 -21.30 28.76 -8.10
C GLY A 270 -20.26 27.80 -8.67
N ARG A 271 -20.34 26.50 -8.34
CA ARG A 271 -19.46 25.45 -8.87
C ARG A 271 -20.26 24.43 -9.69
N SER A 272 -19.72 24.14 -10.87
CA SER A 272 -20.25 23.15 -11.81
C SER A 272 -19.66 21.76 -11.57
N SER A 273 -20.26 20.77 -12.23
CA SER A 273 -19.80 19.38 -12.31
C SER A 273 -18.34 19.19 -12.74
N GLN A 274 -17.74 20.20 -13.37
CA GLN A 274 -16.38 20.17 -13.91
C GLN A 274 -15.32 20.64 -12.92
N HIS A 275 -15.70 21.13 -11.74
CA HIS A 275 -14.75 21.61 -10.75
C HIS A 275 -14.07 20.46 -10.01
N ALA A 276 -12.83 20.71 -9.60
CA ALA A 276 -12.04 19.85 -8.76
C ALA A 276 -11.29 20.71 -7.73
N ALA A 277 -11.07 20.14 -6.56
CA ALA A 277 -10.25 20.73 -5.52
C ALA A 277 -9.18 19.72 -5.09
N LEU A 278 -7.91 20.12 -5.13
CA LEU A 278 -6.81 19.40 -4.51
C LEU A 278 -6.63 19.95 -3.10
N ILE A 279 -6.89 19.10 -2.10
CA ILE A 279 -6.68 19.41 -0.69
C ILE A 279 -5.35 18.79 -0.28
N MET A 280 -4.44 19.57 0.28
CA MET A 280 -3.12 19.10 0.66
C MET A 280 -2.66 19.67 2.01
N LYS A 281 -1.75 18.93 2.65
CA LYS A 281 -1.06 19.35 3.88
C LYS A 281 0.39 19.68 3.57
N ILE A 282 0.83 20.87 3.99
CA ILE A 282 2.23 21.30 3.94
C ILE A 282 2.56 21.88 5.31
N GLY A 283 3.42 21.19 6.06
CA GLY A 283 3.61 21.46 7.49
C GLY A 283 2.25 21.47 8.22
N ASP A 284 2.00 22.55 8.94
CA ASP A 284 0.78 22.78 9.72
C ASP A 284 -0.37 23.40 8.91
N LEU A 285 -0.17 23.69 7.61
CA LEU A 285 -1.17 24.30 6.74
C LEU A 285 -2.05 23.23 6.06
N THR A 286 -3.34 23.55 5.92
CA THR A 286 -4.23 22.90 4.95
C THR A 286 -4.40 23.84 3.77
N ILE A 287 -4.16 23.35 2.56
CA ILE A 287 -4.28 24.14 1.33
C ILE A 287 -5.29 23.47 0.40
N ALA A 288 -6.25 24.23 -0.13
CA ALA A 288 -7.13 23.79 -1.20
C ALA A 288 -6.83 24.58 -2.48
N GLU A 289 -6.28 23.88 -3.47
CA GLU A 289 -6.06 24.36 -4.84
C GLU A 289 -7.27 23.98 -5.70
N TRP A 290 -7.95 24.98 -6.24
CA TRP A 290 -9.12 24.75 -7.09
C TRP A 290 -8.74 24.82 -8.57
N SER A 291 -9.31 23.90 -9.36
CA SER A 291 -9.33 24.05 -10.82
C SER A 291 -10.16 25.26 -11.27
N HIS A 292 -10.31 25.48 -12.58
CA HIS A 292 -11.03 26.63 -13.18
C HIS A 292 -10.48 27.98 -12.71
N ASN A 293 -11.31 29.04 -12.73
CA ASN A 293 -11.04 30.34 -12.09
C ASN A 293 -10.95 30.25 -10.55
N GLY A 294 -10.57 29.08 -10.04
CA GLY A 294 -10.42 28.72 -8.66
C GLY A 294 -9.35 29.54 -7.96
N LYS A 295 -9.68 29.89 -6.72
CA LYS A 295 -8.78 30.50 -5.76
C LYS A 295 -7.98 29.40 -5.08
N TRP A 296 -6.75 29.70 -4.71
CA TRP A 296 -6.08 28.96 -3.65
C TRP A 296 -6.65 29.41 -2.30
N ASN A 297 -6.76 28.48 -1.36
CA ASN A 297 -7.33 28.68 -0.03
C ASN A 297 -6.43 28.02 1.01
N ILE A 298 -6.07 28.72 2.08
CA ILE A 298 -5.10 28.28 3.08
C ILE A 298 -5.68 28.48 4.48
N TRP A 299 -5.70 27.39 5.25
CA TRP A 299 -6.00 27.38 6.67
C TRP A 299 -4.75 27.02 7.45
N GLY A 300 -4.49 27.75 8.53
CA GLY A 300 -3.49 27.40 9.53
C GLY A 300 -3.99 26.29 10.48
N ARG A 301 -3.09 25.81 11.34
CA ARG A 301 -3.38 24.73 12.30
C ARG A 301 -4.51 25.05 13.27
N ASN A 302 -4.59 26.31 13.71
CA ASN A 302 -5.54 26.74 14.73
C ASN A 302 -6.89 27.15 14.13
N ASP A 303 -7.06 27.08 12.81
CA ASP A 303 -8.33 27.40 12.17
C ASP A 303 -9.34 26.26 12.39
N PRO A 304 -10.43 26.48 13.15
CA PRO A 304 -11.37 25.42 13.51
C PRO A 304 -12.18 24.89 12.32
N LYS A 305 -12.13 25.59 11.18
CA LYS A 305 -12.84 25.26 9.94
C LYS A 305 -11.93 24.72 8.84
N HIS A 306 -10.71 24.31 9.17
CA HIS A 306 -9.86 23.70 8.15
C HIS A 306 -10.51 22.41 7.62
N PRO A 307 -10.46 22.15 6.31
CA PRO A 307 -11.01 20.93 5.74
C PRO A 307 -10.36 19.67 6.34
N VAL A 308 -11.17 18.62 6.50
CA VAL A 308 -10.68 17.29 6.90
C VAL A 308 -10.39 16.49 5.64
N LEU A 309 -9.15 16.05 5.46
CA LEU A 309 -8.78 15.20 4.31
C LEU A 309 -9.43 13.82 4.41
N PHE A 310 -9.46 13.12 3.26
CA PHE A 310 -9.83 11.70 3.16
C PHE A 310 -11.29 11.36 3.49
N ARG A 311 -12.19 12.36 3.53
CA ARG A 311 -13.62 12.07 3.51
C ARG A 311 -13.97 11.34 2.21
N HIS A 312 -14.57 10.16 2.39
CA HIS A 312 -14.99 9.28 1.33
C HIS A 312 -16.21 8.49 1.80
N ASN A 313 -17.35 8.71 1.15
CA ASN A 313 -18.57 7.96 1.38
C ASN A 313 -18.76 6.91 0.29
N SER A 314 -19.15 5.71 0.71
CA SER A 314 -19.39 4.58 -0.19
C SER A 314 -20.67 4.73 -1.03
N ARG A 315 -21.53 5.71 -0.72
CA ARG A 315 -22.83 5.92 -1.37
C ARG A 315 -22.75 6.83 -2.60
N ARG A 316 -21.55 7.25 -3.02
CA ARG A 316 -21.31 8.20 -4.13
C ARG A 316 -22.03 9.55 -3.94
N LEU A 317 -22.36 9.89 -2.70
CA LEU A 317 -22.88 11.20 -2.33
C LEU A 317 -21.72 12.22 -2.29
N PRO A 318 -21.99 13.52 -2.17
CA PRO A 318 -20.95 14.49 -1.88
C PRO A 318 -20.26 14.24 -0.53
N ASP A 319 -18.93 14.28 -0.53
CA ASP A 319 -18.07 14.22 0.65
C ASP A 319 -17.74 15.60 1.22
N TYR A 320 -17.72 16.59 0.33
CA TYR A 320 -17.35 17.97 0.64
C TYR A 320 -18.39 18.92 0.07
N ASP A 321 -18.80 19.89 0.89
CA ASP A 321 -19.48 21.07 0.38
C ASP A 321 -18.45 22.02 -0.24
N SER A 322 -18.78 22.58 -1.42
CA SER A 322 -17.86 23.48 -2.10
C SER A 322 -17.48 24.70 -1.24
N SER A 323 -18.39 25.21 -0.40
CA SER A 323 -18.12 26.37 0.46
C SER A 323 -17.13 26.08 1.58
N GLU A 324 -17.02 24.83 2.04
CA GLU A 324 -16.03 24.40 3.04
C GLU A 324 -14.61 24.60 2.53
N LEU A 325 -14.39 24.30 1.24
CA LEU A 325 -13.07 24.41 0.61
C LEU A 325 -12.78 25.80 0.01
N MET A 326 -13.67 26.79 0.22
CA MET A 326 -13.53 28.15 -0.34
C MET A 326 -13.44 29.27 0.69
N ARG A 327 -13.76 28.99 1.96
CA ARG A 327 -13.85 30.00 3.02
C ARG A 327 -12.65 29.96 3.95
N ALA A 328 -11.45 29.95 3.36
CA ALA A 328 -10.22 30.09 4.10
C ALA A 328 -10.01 31.52 4.59
N PRO A 329 -9.40 31.73 5.78
CA PRO A 329 -8.97 33.05 6.22
C PRO A 329 -7.99 33.69 5.23
N THR A 330 -7.13 32.88 4.62
CA THR A 330 -6.13 33.31 3.65
C THR A 330 -6.47 32.69 2.29
N SER A 331 -6.82 33.52 1.30
CA SER A 331 -7.17 33.06 -0.05
C SER A 331 -6.80 34.09 -1.12
N GLY A 332 -6.73 33.64 -2.37
CA GLY A 332 -6.43 34.53 -3.49
C GLY A 332 -6.56 33.87 -4.86
N SER A 333 -6.49 34.68 -5.90
CA SER A 333 -6.57 34.23 -7.30
C SER A 333 -5.19 34.00 -7.91
N HIS A 334 -5.14 33.25 -8.99
CA HIS A 334 -3.94 32.95 -9.77
C HIS A 334 -3.54 34.11 -10.70
N THR A 335 -3.19 35.27 -10.12
CA THR A 335 -2.69 36.46 -10.84
C THR A 335 -1.16 36.48 -10.90
N THR A 336 -0.54 37.39 -11.66
CA THR A 336 0.91 37.43 -11.98
C THR A 336 1.92 37.16 -10.85
N TRP A 337 1.55 37.36 -9.58
CA TRP A 337 2.44 37.18 -8.41
C TRP A 337 1.97 36.08 -7.43
N TRP A 338 1.02 35.25 -7.84
CA TRP A 338 0.39 34.27 -6.94
C TRP A 338 1.41 33.26 -6.40
N GLN A 339 2.36 32.78 -7.22
CA GLN A 339 3.36 31.80 -6.80
C GLN A 339 4.23 32.33 -5.66
N SER A 340 4.74 33.56 -5.79
CA SER A 340 5.55 34.18 -4.74
C SER A 340 4.74 34.33 -3.46
N ARG A 341 3.51 34.84 -3.59
CA ARG A 341 2.63 35.05 -2.44
C ARG A 341 2.34 33.75 -1.68
N VAL A 342 1.98 32.68 -2.39
CA VAL A 342 1.72 31.37 -1.77
C VAL A 342 3.00 30.80 -1.16
N ALA A 343 4.14 30.88 -1.86
CA ALA A 343 5.42 30.40 -1.33
C ALA A 343 5.89 31.17 -0.09
N ASP A 344 5.67 32.49 -0.04
CA ASP A 344 6.01 33.30 1.13
C ASP A 344 5.11 32.98 2.32
N ILE A 345 3.80 32.74 2.09
CA ILE A 345 2.89 32.25 3.14
C ILE A 345 3.38 30.91 3.68
N ILE A 346 3.67 29.94 2.81
CA ILE A 346 4.14 28.61 3.24
C ILE A 346 5.45 28.75 4.03
N LYS A 347 6.42 29.51 3.52
CA LYS A 347 7.70 29.72 4.19
C LYS A 347 7.54 30.38 5.56
N ASN A 348 6.71 31.41 5.68
CA ASN A 348 6.55 32.15 6.92
C ASN A 348 5.83 31.33 8.00
N GLU A 349 4.84 30.53 7.61
CA GLU A 349 4.04 29.73 8.54
C GLU A 349 4.67 28.37 8.89
N THR A 350 5.49 27.81 7.99
CA THR A 350 6.00 26.43 8.14
C THR A 350 7.52 26.32 8.11
N GLY A 351 8.23 27.36 7.67
CA GLY A 351 9.67 27.30 7.38
C GLY A 351 10.03 26.55 6.10
N LEU A 352 9.07 25.97 5.39
CA LEU A 352 9.31 25.11 4.22
C LEU A 352 9.40 25.93 2.92
N ARG A 353 10.39 25.62 2.08
CA ARG A 353 10.53 26.13 0.71
C ARG A 353 11.39 25.17 -0.13
N PRO A 354 10.89 24.68 -1.28
CA PRO A 354 11.62 23.77 -2.16
C PRO A 354 12.90 24.36 -2.74
#